data_AF-I2K7I1-F1
#
_entry.id   AF-I2K7I1-F1
#
_cell.length_a   1.000
_cell.length_b   1.000
_cell.length_c   1.000
_cell.angle_alpha   90.00
_cell.angle_beta   90.00
_cell.angle_gamma   90.00
#
_symmetry.space_group_name_H-M   'P 1'
#
loop_
_entity.id
_entity.type
_entity.pdbx_description
1 polymer ?
#
loop_
_entity_poly.entity_id
_entity_poly.type
_entity_poly.pdbx_seq_one_letter_code
_entity_poly.pdbx_strand_id
1 'polypeptide(L)'
;MLGIEYLNDLENIELYMILVLCIFTIWFILNTVKYYRGEKRKVKNLHRFAKAGEMDAQHSLAHRYRKGYAVKKSCQKAAFWYQKAAFSGDNDAKNLLEKIREKKHCS
;
A
#
# COMPACT_ATOMS: atom_id res chain seq x y z
N MET A 1 3.39 -25.86 52.11
CA MET A 1 2.54 -24.80 51.54
C MET A 1 3.27 -23.92 50.53
N LEU A 2 4.62 -23.90 50.48
CA LEU A 2 5.40 -23.10 49.51
C LEU A 2 5.56 -23.73 48.11
N GLY A 3 5.36 -25.04 47.95
CA GLY A 3 5.58 -25.73 46.67
C GLY A 3 4.46 -25.57 45.64
N ILE A 4 3.25 -25.24 46.07
CA ILE A 4 2.08 -25.05 45.17
C ILE A 4 2.04 -23.61 44.64
N GLU A 5 2.47 -22.63 45.44
CA GLU A 5 2.58 -21.22 45.02
C GLU A 5 3.61 -21.04 43.90
N TYR A 6 4.79 -21.67 44.01
CA TYR A 6 5.83 -21.64 42.98
C TYR A 6 5.42 -22.31 41.65
N LEU A 7 4.63 -23.38 41.72
CA LEU A 7 4.11 -24.09 40.54
C LEU A 7 3.04 -23.26 39.82
N ASN A 8 2.14 -22.61 40.58
CA ASN A 8 1.20 -21.63 40.03
C ASN A 8 1.92 -20.44 39.38
N ASP A 9 3.02 -19.95 39.96
CA ASP A 9 3.80 -18.84 39.38
C ASP A 9 4.45 -19.19 38.04
N LEU A 10 4.89 -20.44 37.83
CA LEU A 10 5.45 -20.88 36.54
C LEU A 10 4.39 -20.94 35.43
N GLU A 11 3.20 -21.50 35.71
CA GLU A 11 2.08 -21.53 34.75
C GLU A 11 1.57 -20.10 34.42
N ASN A 12 1.62 -19.21 35.40
CA ASN A 12 1.26 -17.79 35.22
C ASN A 12 2.24 -17.04 34.31
N ILE A 13 3.53 -17.38 34.33
CA ILE A 13 4.54 -16.77 33.44
C ILE A 13 4.29 -17.18 31.99
N GLU A 14 4.01 -18.46 31.73
CA GLU A 14 3.67 -18.93 30.38
C GLU A 14 2.42 -18.22 29.83
N LEU A 15 1.38 -18.11 30.66
CA LEU A 15 0.15 -17.38 30.30
C LEU A 15 0.43 -15.89 30.02
N TYR A 16 1.27 -15.25 30.83
CA TYR A 16 1.64 -13.85 30.64
C TYR A 16 2.40 -13.63 29.33
N MET A 17 3.35 -14.51 29.01
CA MET A 17 4.10 -14.46 27.75
C MET A 17 3.17 -14.62 26.54
N ILE A 18 2.20 -15.53 26.61
CA ILE A 18 1.17 -15.71 25.58
C ILE A 18 0.33 -14.42 25.42
N LEU A 19 -0.14 -13.81 26.51
CA LEU A 19 -0.95 -12.59 26.46
C LEU A 19 -0.19 -11.41 25.83
N VAL A 20 1.10 -11.23 26.17
CA VAL A 20 1.94 -10.19 25.59
C VAL A 20 2.12 -10.40 24.08
N LEU A 21 2.36 -11.65 23.65
CA LEU A 21 2.45 -12.00 22.23
C LEU A 21 1.12 -11.79 21.49
N CYS A 22 -0.01 -12.13 22.11
CA CYS A 22 -1.34 -11.86 21.56
C CYS A 22 -1.60 -10.36 21.40
N ILE A 23 -1.28 -9.55 22.41
CA ILE A 23 -1.44 -8.09 22.34
C ILE A 23 -0.54 -7.50 21.25
N PHE A 24 0.72 -7.95 21.16
CA PHE A 24 1.66 -7.50 20.14
C PHE A 24 1.18 -7.85 18.73
N THR A 25 0.72 -9.08 18.51
CA THR A 25 0.21 -9.52 17.21
C THR A 25 -1.08 -8.80 16.82
N ILE A 26 -2.01 -8.58 17.75
CA ILE A 26 -3.22 -7.79 17.51
C ILE A 26 -2.83 -6.36 17.13
N TRP A 27 -1.93 -5.72 17.88
CA TRP A 27 -1.44 -4.38 17.56
C TRP A 27 -0.79 -4.32 16.17
N PHE A 28 0.02 -5.31 15.82
CA PHE A 28 0.67 -5.41 14.51
C PHE A 28 -0.36 -5.58 13.37
N ILE A 29 -1.36 -6.43 13.57
CA ILE A 29 -2.46 -6.62 12.61
C ILE A 29 -3.27 -5.33 12.45
N LEU A 30 -3.60 -4.65 13.54
CA LEU A 30 -4.33 -3.38 13.49
C LEU A 30 -3.51 -2.29 12.77
N ASN A 31 -2.20 -2.23 13.03
CA ASN A 31 -1.29 -1.30 12.37
C ASN A 31 -1.22 -1.56 10.85
N THR A 32 -1.02 -2.81 10.46
CA THR A 32 -0.97 -3.21 9.04
C THR A 32 -2.30 -2.92 8.34
N VAL A 33 -3.44 -3.31 8.92
CA VAL A 33 -4.78 -3.00 8.37
C VAL A 33 -4.99 -1.49 8.23
N LYS A 34 -4.58 -0.69 9.22
CA LYS A 34 -4.66 0.78 9.16
C LYS A 34 -3.82 1.33 8.00
N TYR A 35 -2.60 0.85 7.83
CA TYR A 35 -1.73 1.22 6.71
C TYR A 35 -2.36 0.92 5.35
N TYR A 36 -2.85 -0.31 5.13
CA TYR A 36 -3.49 -0.72 3.88
C TYR A 36 -4.78 0.06 3.59
N ARG A 37 -5.58 0.35 4.62
CA ARG A 37 -6.78 1.20 4.50
C ARG A 37 -6.42 2.63 4.07
N GLY A 38 -5.32 3.17 4.59
CA GLY A 38 -4.79 4.48 4.21
C GLY A 38 -4.42 4.54 2.72
N GLU A 39 -3.66 3.58 2.23
CA GLU A 39 -3.25 3.53 0.82
C GLU A 39 -4.44 3.37 -0.13
N LYS A 40 -5.43 2.54 0.22
CA LYS A 40 -6.68 2.44 -0.57
C LYS A 40 -7.44 3.77 -0.65
N ARG A 41 -7.49 4.53 0.46
CA ARG A 41 -8.13 5.86 0.48
C ARG A 41 -7.37 6.85 -0.40
N LYS A 42 -6.03 6.85 -0.36
CA LYS A 42 -5.20 7.70 -1.23
C LYS A 42 -5.45 7.43 -2.71
N VAL A 43 -5.46 6.16 -3.12
CA VAL A 43 -5.78 5.76 -4.51
C VAL A 43 -7.20 6.19 -4.91
N LYS A 44 -8.18 6.04 -4.02
CA LYS A 44 -9.56 6.51 -4.29
C LYS A 44 -9.60 8.01 -4.56
N ASN A 45 -8.88 8.81 -3.78
CA ASN A 45 -8.79 10.25 -3.98
C ASN A 45 -8.05 10.59 -5.29
N LEU A 46 -6.93 9.92 -5.58
CA LEU A 46 -6.23 10.06 -6.87
C LEU A 46 -7.14 9.79 -8.05
N HIS A 47 -8.01 8.78 -7.97
CA HIS A 47 -9.01 8.52 -9.00
C HIS A 47 -10.01 9.68 -9.19
N ARG A 48 -10.40 10.37 -8.13
CA ARG A 48 -11.29 11.53 -8.20
C ARG A 48 -10.58 12.72 -8.87
N PHE A 49 -9.38 13.05 -8.42
CA PHE A 49 -8.58 14.15 -8.95
C PHE A 49 -8.13 13.94 -10.39
N ALA A 50 -7.68 12.72 -10.72
CA ALA A 50 -7.28 12.37 -12.08
C ALA A 50 -8.45 12.47 -13.08
N LYS A 51 -9.67 12.15 -12.64
CA LYS A 51 -10.90 12.35 -13.43
C LYS A 51 -11.27 13.82 -13.58
N ALA A 52 -10.94 14.66 -12.60
CA ALA A 52 -11.14 16.10 -12.66
C ALA A 52 -10.11 16.82 -13.56
N GLY A 53 -9.12 16.10 -14.09
CA GLY A 53 -8.13 16.65 -15.02
C GLY A 53 -6.81 17.07 -14.37
N GLU A 54 -6.66 16.86 -13.05
CA GLU A 54 -5.45 17.25 -12.33
C GLU A 54 -4.25 16.40 -12.77
N MET A 55 -3.25 17.07 -13.36
CA MET A 55 -2.08 16.45 -13.98
C MET A 55 -1.28 15.59 -12.99
N ASP A 56 -0.98 16.13 -11.81
CA ASP A 56 -0.21 15.43 -10.76
C ASP A 56 -0.92 14.16 -10.27
N ALA A 57 -2.26 14.22 -10.19
CA ALA A 57 -3.08 13.07 -9.82
C ALA A 57 -3.08 12.00 -10.90
N GLN A 58 -3.13 12.38 -12.18
CA GLN A 58 -3.02 11.46 -13.31
C GLN A 58 -1.65 10.77 -13.32
N HIS A 59 -0.56 11.52 -13.14
CA HIS A 59 0.79 10.97 -13.02
C HIS A 59 0.88 9.99 -11.86
N SER A 60 0.46 10.42 -10.67
CA SER A 60 0.55 9.62 -9.46
C SER A 60 -0.26 8.33 -9.58
N LEU A 61 -1.46 8.41 -10.14
CA LEU A 61 -2.30 7.24 -10.39
C LEU A 61 -1.67 6.28 -11.40
N ALA A 62 -1.08 6.80 -12.47
CA ALA A 62 -0.33 6.00 -13.45
C ALA A 62 0.82 5.25 -12.78
N HIS A 63 1.57 5.92 -11.91
CA HIS A 63 2.67 5.33 -11.16
C HIS A 63 2.19 4.18 -10.24
N ARG A 64 1.04 4.38 -9.56
CA ARG A 64 0.42 3.34 -8.73
C ARG A 64 0.04 2.11 -9.56
N TYR A 65 -0.56 2.29 -10.74
CA TYR A 65 -0.89 1.18 -11.65
C TYR A 65 0.35 0.47 -12.21
N ARG A 66 1.42 1.21 -12.47
CA ARG A 66 2.69 0.65 -12.95
C ARG A 66 3.35 -0.24 -11.88
N LYS A 67 3.31 0.16 -10.61
CA LYS A 67 3.93 -0.57 -9.50
C LYS A 67 3.02 -1.60 -8.82
N GLY A 68 1.70 -1.43 -8.92
CA GLY A 68 0.73 -2.28 -8.22
C GLY A 68 0.50 -1.87 -6.75
N TYR A 69 0.74 -0.60 -6.39
CA TYR A 69 0.56 -0.15 -5.01
C TYR A 69 -0.90 0.15 -4.70
N ALA A 70 -1.52 -0.69 -3.86
CA ALA A 70 -2.94 -0.65 -3.50
C ALA A 70 -3.93 -0.74 -4.68
N VAL A 71 -3.43 -1.04 -5.88
CA VAL A 71 -4.19 -1.34 -7.11
C VAL A 71 -3.56 -2.55 -7.79
N LYS A 72 -4.35 -3.28 -8.60
CA LYS A 72 -3.80 -4.33 -9.45
C LYS A 72 -2.84 -3.71 -10.46
N LYS A 73 -1.61 -4.21 -10.50
CA LYS A 73 -0.59 -3.79 -11.48
C LYS A 73 -1.15 -3.93 -12.89
N SER A 74 -1.07 -2.85 -13.68
CA SER A 74 -1.56 -2.83 -15.04
C SER A 74 -0.85 -1.75 -15.85
N CYS A 75 -0.01 -2.20 -16.77
CA CYS A 75 0.72 -1.31 -17.66
C CYS A 75 -0.17 -0.56 -18.64
N GLN A 76 -1.26 -1.20 -19.10
CA GLN A 76 -2.25 -0.57 -19.95
C GLN A 76 -2.92 0.62 -19.25
N LYS A 77 -3.36 0.44 -17.99
CA LYS A 77 -3.94 1.53 -17.20
C LYS A 77 -2.91 2.60 -16.86
N ALA A 78 -1.67 2.21 -16.56
CA ALA A 78 -0.59 3.16 -16.33
C ALA A 78 -0.33 4.03 -17.58
N ALA A 79 -0.20 3.42 -18.75
CA ALA A 79 0.01 4.13 -20.02
C ALA A 79 -1.14 5.10 -20.33
N PHE A 80 -2.39 4.69 -20.10
CA PHE A 80 -3.55 5.56 -20.30
C PHE A 80 -3.49 6.83 -19.44
N TRP A 81 -3.16 6.70 -18.15
CA TRP A 81 -3.09 7.86 -17.26
C TRP A 81 -1.84 8.71 -17.51
N TYR A 82 -0.69 8.11 -17.82
CA TYR A 82 0.50 8.86 -18.24
C TYR A 82 0.28 9.61 -19.55
N GLN A 83 -0.46 9.04 -20.50
CA GLN A 83 -0.80 9.73 -21.74
C GLN A 83 -1.63 10.98 -21.49
N LYS A 84 -2.59 10.91 -20.55
CA LYS A 84 -3.37 12.09 -20.15
C LYS A 84 -2.51 13.16 -19.48
N ALA A 85 -1.65 12.77 -18.54
CA ALA A 85 -0.74 13.70 -17.88
C ALA A 85 0.23 14.36 -18.88
N ALA A 86 0.79 13.56 -19.80
CA ALA A 86 1.67 14.04 -20.85
C ALA A 86 0.98 15.03 -21.80
N PHE A 87 -0.31 14.82 -22.09
CA PHE A 87 -1.10 15.78 -22.87
C PHE A 87 -1.28 17.12 -22.15
N SER A 88 -1.37 17.10 -20.83
CA SER A 88 -1.42 18.31 -19.99
C SER A 88 -0.05 18.99 -19.78
N GLY A 89 1.03 18.48 -20.40
CA GLY A 89 2.37 19.06 -20.34
C GLY A 89 3.34 18.38 -19.36
N ASP A 90 2.97 17.26 -18.76
CA ASP A 90 3.86 16.50 -17.87
C ASP A 90 4.95 15.75 -18.67
N ASN A 91 6.14 16.34 -18.72
CA ASN A 91 7.31 15.78 -19.40
C ASN A 91 7.77 14.45 -18.77
N ASP A 92 7.62 14.28 -17.46
CA ASP A 92 8.00 13.04 -16.79
C ASP A 92 7.03 11.91 -17.15
N ALA A 93 5.73 12.21 -17.21
CA ALA A 93 4.73 11.27 -17.70
C ALA A 93 5.00 10.83 -19.14
N LYS A 94 5.45 11.74 -20.01
CA LYS A 94 5.85 11.42 -21.39
C LYS A 94 7.03 10.44 -21.42
N ASN A 95 8.09 10.72 -20.67
CA ASN A 95 9.26 9.84 -20.56
C ASN A 95 8.88 8.46 -20.00
N LEU A 96 7.98 8.42 -19.02
CA LEU A 96 7.50 7.16 -18.43
C LEU A 96 6.58 6.38 -19.37
N LEU A 97 5.78 7.07 -20.18
CA LEU A 97 4.96 6.46 -21.23
C LEU A 97 5.84 5.81 -22.31
N GLU A 98 6.91 6.48 -22.73
CA GLU A 98 7.89 5.93 -23.67
C GLU A 98 8.53 4.65 -23.11
N LYS A 99 8.97 4.67 -21.84
CA LYS A 99 9.50 3.46 -21.16
C LYS A 99 8.50 2.30 -21.11
N ILE A 100 7.21 2.57 -20.95
CA ILE A 100 6.16 1.53 -20.97
C ILE A 100 5.97 0.99 -22.39
N ARG A 101 5.97 1.85 -23.41
CA ARG A 101 5.81 1.47 -24.83
C ARG A 101 6.97 0.62 -25.33
N GLU A 102 8.19 0.94 -24.92
CA GLU A 102 9.37 0.15 -25.22
C GLU A 102 9.41 -1.21 -24.49
N LYS A 103 8.37 -1.55 -23.72
CA LYS A 103 8.25 -2.76 -22.88
C LYS A 103 9.39 -2.99 -21.88
N LYS A 104 10.33 -2.06 -21.74
CA LYS A 104 11.54 -2.22 -20.91
C LYS A 104 11.23 -2.50 -19.44
N HIS A 105 10.08 -2.06 -18.91
CA HIS A 105 9.78 -2.10 -17.46
C HIS A 105 8.36 -2.62 -17.11
N CYS A 106 7.72 -3.38 -18.00
CA CYS A 106 6.41 -3.99 -17.76
C CYS A 106 6.52 -5.51 -17.66
N SER A 107 7.09 -5.99 -16.56
CA SER A 107 6.99 -7.38 -16.11
C SER A 107 5.82 -7.60 -15.15
#